data_AF-A0A7W5ARB8-F1
#
_entry.id   AF-A0A7W5ARB8-F1
#
_cell.length_a   1.000
_cell.length_b   1.000
_cell.length_c   1.000
_cell.angle_alpha   90.00
_cell.angle_beta   90.00
_cell.angle_gamma   90.00
#
_symmetry.space_group_name_H-M   'P 1'
#
loop_
_entity.id
_entity.type
_entity.pdbx_description
1 polymer ?
#
loop_
_entity_poly.entity_id
_entity_poly.type
_entity_poly.pdbx_seq_one_letter_code
_entity_poly.pdbx_strand_id
1 'polypeptide(L)' 'MNLQEPTFLILAALAAQPRHGYGVVQAVYDLSGGEVKLRPGALYGALDRLAE' A
#
# COMPACT_ATOMS: atom_id res chain seq x y z
N MET A 1 -2.21 4.67 18.13
CA MET A 1 -2.66 3.77 17.04
C MET A 1 -1.41 3.29 16.32
N ASN A 2 -1.09 1.99 16.38
CA ASN A 2 0.09 1.47 15.68
C ASN A 2 -0.32 1.11 14.26
N LEU A 3 0.28 1.75 13.26
CA LEU A 3 -0.05 1.51 11.86
C LEU A 3 0.63 0.22 11.41
N GLN A 4 -0.13 -0.67 10.76
CA GLN A 4 0.45 -1.87 10.18
C GLN A 4 1.41 -1.48 9.05
N GLU A 5 2.56 -2.15 8.96
CA GLU A 5 3.60 -1.85 7.97
C GLU A 5 3.07 -1.78 6.52
N PRO A 6 2.22 -2.71 6.03
CA PRO A 6 1.65 -2.60 4.69
C PRO A 6 0.80 -1.34 4.49
N THR A 7 0.04 -0.93 5.50
CA THR A 7 -0.79 0.28 5.45
C THR A 7 0.08 1.53 5.40
N PHE A 8 1.16 1.57 6.18
CA PHE A 8 2.15 2.65 6.10
C PHE A 8 2.76 2.75 4.70
N LEU A 9 3.19 1.63 4.13
CA LEU A 9 3.80 1.60 2.79
C LEU A 9 2.81 2.01 1.69
N ILE A 10 1.53 1.62 1.80
CA ILE A 10 0.46 2.08 0.89
C ILE A 10 0.33 3.61 0.95
N LEU A 11 0.26 4.19 2.15
CA LEU A 11 0.17 5.64 2.32
C LEU A 11 1.43 6.35 1.81
N ALA A 12 2.62 5.81 2.07
CA ALA A 12 3.87 6.36 1.55
C ALA A 12 3.90 6.37 0.01
N ALA A 13 3.42 5.30 -0.63
CA ALA A 13 3.34 5.21 -2.08
C ALA A 13 2.38 6.26 -2.69
N LEU A 14 1.26 6.54 -2.03
CA LEU A 14 0.26 7.51 -2.46
C LEU A 14 0.65 8.96 -2.12
N ALA A 15 1.38 9.17 -1.03
CA ALA A 15 1.90 10.48 -0.65
C ALA A 15 2.92 11.01 -1.67
N ALA A 16 3.67 10.12 -2.33
CA ALA A 16 4.60 10.51 -3.38
C ALA A 16 3.88 11.01 -4.65
N GLN A 17 2.78 10.35 -5.05
CA GLN A 17 1.95 10.74 -6.19
C GLN A 17 0.65 9.89 -6.25
N PRO A 18 -0.40 10.35 -6.96
CA PRO A 18 -1.55 9.51 -7.32
C PRO A 18 -1.11 8.25 -8.08
N ARG A 19 -1.62 7.08 -7.69
CA ARG A 19 -1.29 5.80 -8.31
C ARG A 19 -2.53 4.93 -8.50
N HIS A 20 -2.56 4.16 -9.59
CA HIS A 20 -3.50 3.05 -9.75
C HIS A 20 -3.11 1.87 -8.85
N GLY A 21 -4.04 0.94 -8.63
CA GLY A 21 -3.82 -0.19 -7.71
C GLY A 21 -2.54 -0.98 -7.98
N TYR A 22 -2.26 -1.32 -9.24
CA TYR A 22 -1.00 -1.97 -9.62
C TYR A 22 0.25 -1.12 -9.34
N GLY A 23 0.14 0.21 -9.52
CA GLY A 23 1.23 1.14 -9.21
C GLY A 23 1.50 1.26 -7.70
N VAL A 24 0.50 1.05 -6.85
CA VAL A 24 0.66 0.94 -5.40
C VAL A 24 1.31 -0.39 -5.04
N VAL A 25 0.84 -1.52 -5.61
CA VAL A 25 1.45 -2.84 -5.39
C VAL A 25 2.95 -2.83 -5.71
N GLN A 26 3.33 -2.27 -6.85
CA GLN A 26 4.74 -2.17 -7.24
C GLN A 26 5.54 -1.29 -6.28
N ALA A 27 5.01 -0.12 -5.92
CA ALA A 27 5.69 0.79 -4.99
C ALA A 27 5.89 0.16 -3.60
N VAL A 28 4.89 -0.56 -3.08
CA VAL A 28 5.01 -1.26 -1.79
C VAL A 28 6.08 -2.35 -1.85
N TYR A 29 6.15 -3.11 -2.95
CA TYR A 29 7.21 -4.09 -3.15
C TYR A 29 8.59 -3.43 -3.15
N ASP A 30 8.76 -2.35 -3.90
CA ASP A 30 10.03 -1.64 -4.03
C ASP A 30 10.46 -0.98 -2.70
N LEU A 31 9.54 -0.28 -2.03
CA LEU A 31 9.79 0.41 -0.76
C LEU A 31 10.11 -0.55 0.39
N SER A 32 9.60 -1.78 0.34
CA SER A 32 9.90 -2.83 1.33
C SER A 32 11.12 -3.67 0.99
N GLY A 33 11.84 -3.38 -0.10
CA GLY A 33 12.94 -4.24 -0.55
C GLY A 33 12.48 -5.65 -0.95
N GLY A 34 11.19 -5.81 -1.28
CA GLY A 34 10.58 -7.06 -1.70
C GLY A 34 10.02 -7.95 -0.59
N GLU A 35 10.12 -7.54 0.67
CA GLU A 35 9.58 -8.26 1.84
C GLU A 35 8.04 -8.24 1.85
N VAL A 36 7.43 -7.14 1.42
CA VAL A 36 5.97 -6.99 1.40
C VAL A 36 5.43 -7.23 -0.01
N LYS A 37 4.72 -8.35 -0.17
CA LYS A 37 4.01 -8.70 -1.41
C LYS A 37 2.51 -8.48 -1.24
N LEU A 38 2.05 -7.31 -1.68
CA LEU A 38 0.66 -6.92 -1.54
C LEU A 38 -0.21 -7.57 -2.63
N ARG A 39 -1.13 -8.45 -2.23
CA ARG A 39 -2.13 -9.04 -3.14
C ARG A 39 -3.26 -8.04 -3.41
N PRO A 40 -3.92 -8.06 -4.59
CA PRO A 40 -5.00 -7.13 -4.91
C PRO A 40 -6.11 -7.05 -3.85
N GLY A 41 -6.58 -8.19 -3.33
CA GLY A 41 -7.60 -8.20 -2.28
C GLY A 41 -7.15 -7.56 -0.97
N ALA A 42 -5.88 -7.72 -0.60
CA ALA A 42 -5.31 -7.08 0.59
C ALA A 42 -5.17 -5.56 0.39
N LEU A 43 -4.75 -5.13 -0.80
CA LEU A 43 -4.69 -3.72 -1.17
C LEU A 43 -6.07 -3.07 -1.06
N TYR A 44 -7.06 -3.59 -1.79
CA TYR A 44 -8.37 -2.95 -1.83
C TYR A 44 -9.05 -2.95 -0.46
N GLY A 45 -8.96 -4.05 0.30
CA GLY A 45 -9.47 -4.04 1.68
C GLY A 45 -8.75 -3.05 2.60
N ALA A 46 -7.46 -2.76 2.37
CA ALA A 46 -6.75 -1.71 3.10
C ALA A 46 -7.18 -0.30 2.65
N LEU A 47 -7.38 -0.09 1.35
CA LEU A 47 -7.86 1.18 0.81
C LEU A 47 -9.29 1.50 1.27
N ASP A 48 -10.18 0.51 1.27
CA ASP A 48 -11.56 0.67 1.75
C ASP A 48 -11.56 1.15 3.21
N ARG A 49 -10.80 0.48 4.09
CA ARG A 49 -10.66 0.89 5.51
C ARG A 49 -10.00 2.25 5.71
N LEU A 50 -9.18 2.71 4.75
CA LEU A 50 -8.52 4.02 4.82
C LEU A 50 -9.40 5.16 4.27
N ALA A 51 -10.39 4.82 3.45
CA ALA A 51 -11.31 5.77 2.83
C ALA A 51 -12.57 6.03 3.68
N GLU A 52 -12.81 5.21 4.70
CA GLU A 52 -13.80 5.42 5.77
C GLU A 52 -13.30 6.42 6.82
#